data_AF-A0A8E2B026-F1
#
_entry.id   AF-A0A8E2B026-F1
#
_cell.length_a   1.000
_cell.length_b   1.000
_cell.length_c   1.000
_cell.angle_alpha   90.00
_cell.angle_beta   90.00
_cell.angle_gamma   90.00
#
_symmetry.space_group_name_H-M   'P 1'
#
loop_
_entity.id
_entity.type
_entity.pdbx_description
1 polymer ?
#
loop_
_entity_poly.entity_id
_entity_poly.type
_entity_poly.pdbx_seq_one_letter_code
_entity_poly.pdbx_strand_id
1 'polypeptide(L)'
;MNVPLAWLFTALFALLALPCVLRLVRLDYVRLGHRVRNGDLAELLLVVAMVAMLSPVGGPIPAAGWQAVLVLTAGWFAWSAWQGRSEGHSCAHHALSAAAMLYMVTAMPHGGMAHGPWLTMSTMDAKLAWPVLAIAAAAYFVVDAVRSGVVAMRSRGTTVPGHASRTLCRAAMGAGMGVMLLAAV
;
A
#
# COMPACT_ATOMS: atom_id res chain seq x y z
N MET A 1 6.94 -17.24 1.78
CA MET A 1 5.48 -17.38 2.00
C MET A 1 4.95 -18.53 1.14
N ASN A 2 4.07 -19.39 1.64
CA ASN A 2 3.56 -20.53 0.85
C ASN A 2 2.52 -20.06 -0.19
N VAL A 3 2.43 -20.74 -1.34
CA VAL A 3 1.55 -20.37 -2.47
C VAL A 3 0.08 -20.16 -2.09
N PRO A 4 -0.57 -21.00 -1.24
CA PRO A 4 -1.95 -20.76 -0.84
C PRO A 4 -2.14 -19.46 -0.05
N LEU A 5 -1.17 -19.14 0.80
CA LEU A 5 -1.19 -17.92 1.60
C LEU A 5 -1.01 -16.68 0.71
N ALA A 6 -0.13 -16.77 -0.31
CA ALA A 6 0.02 -15.71 -1.30
C ALA A 6 -1.27 -15.46 -2.09
N TRP A 7 -1.99 -16.51 -2.51
CA TRP A 7 -3.31 -16.37 -3.14
C TRP A 7 -4.36 -15.75 -2.21
N LEU A 8 -4.39 -16.16 -0.94
CA LEU A 8 -5.30 -15.59 0.05
C LEU A 8 -5.08 -14.08 0.21
N PHE A 9 -3.82 -13.66 0.40
CA PHE A 9 -3.48 -12.24 0.52
C PHE A 9 -3.76 -11.47 -0.78
N THR A 10 -3.45 -12.06 -1.95
CA THR A 10 -3.75 -11.46 -3.26
C THR A 10 -5.25 -11.21 -3.40
N ALA A 11 -6.09 -12.21 -3.08
CA ALA A 11 -7.54 -12.07 -3.12
C ALA A 11 -8.03 -11.01 -2.12
N LEU A 12 -7.48 -10.98 -0.90
CA LEU A 12 -7.83 -9.98 0.11
C LEU A 12 -7.51 -8.55 -0.36
N PHE A 13 -6.32 -8.31 -0.91
CA PHE A 13 -5.96 -6.99 -1.44
C PHE A 13 -6.77 -6.64 -2.69
N ALA A 14 -7.06 -7.60 -3.57
CA ALA A 14 -7.94 -7.38 -4.71
C ALA A 14 -9.36 -6.97 -4.27
N LEU A 15 -9.88 -7.56 -3.19
CA LEU A 15 -11.15 -7.16 -2.60
C LEU A 15 -11.09 -5.74 -2.01
N LEU A 16 -9.95 -5.30 -1.48
CA LEU A 16 -9.75 -3.93 -1.00
C LEU A 16 -9.68 -2.89 -2.13
N ALA A 17 -9.36 -3.29 -3.37
CA ALA A 17 -9.42 -2.37 -4.51
C ALA A 17 -10.87 -1.95 -4.80
N LEU A 18 -11.86 -2.82 -4.57
CA LEU A 18 -13.27 -2.52 -4.81
C LEU A 18 -13.76 -1.26 -4.06
N PRO A 19 -13.66 -1.15 -2.71
CA PRO A 19 -14.06 0.06 -2.02
C PRO A 19 -13.26 1.29 -2.47
N CYS A 20 -11.98 1.15 -2.85
CA CYS A 20 -11.18 2.25 -3.37
C CYS A 20 -11.73 2.78 -4.71
N VAL A 21 -12.03 1.89 -5.66
CA VAL A 21 -12.65 2.23 -6.94
C VAL A 21 -14.04 2.83 -6.74
N LEU A 22 -14.86 2.24 -5.87
CA LEU A 22 -16.19 2.76 -5.56
C LEU A 22 -16.13 4.17 -4.97
N ARG A 23 -15.18 4.45 -4.07
CA ARG A 23 -14.95 5.82 -3.59
C ARG A 23 -14.59 6.75 -4.74
N LEU A 24 -13.67 6.35 -5.61
CA LEU A 24 -13.19 7.18 -6.72
C LEU A 24 -14.27 7.51 -7.76
N VAL A 25 -15.24 6.62 -7.95
CA VAL A 25 -16.32 6.79 -8.93
C VAL A 25 -17.58 7.43 -8.34
N ARG A 26 -17.91 7.14 -7.07
CA ARG A 26 -19.20 7.54 -6.48
C ARG A 26 -19.16 8.82 -5.64
N LEU A 27 -17.98 9.25 -5.17
CA LEU A 27 -17.89 10.44 -4.31
C LEU A 27 -17.76 11.71 -5.15
N ASP A 28 -18.41 12.78 -4.69
CA ASP A 28 -18.33 14.10 -5.31
C ASP A 28 -17.04 14.83 -4.87
N TYR A 29 -15.98 14.70 -5.66
CA TYR A 29 -14.70 15.36 -5.41
C TYR A 29 -14.70 16.85 -5.72
N VAL A 30 -15.73 17.40 -6.36
CA VAL A 30 -15.88 18.86 -6.50
C VAL A 30 -16.11 19.46 -5.11
N ARG A 31 -16.94 18.81 -4.29
CA ARG A 31 -17.20 19.22 -2.90
C ARG A 31 -16.11 18.76 -1.93
N LEU A 32 -15.59 17.55 -2.08
CA LEU A 32 -14.59 16.98 -1.16
C LEU A 32 -13.16 17.50 -1.41
N GLY A 33 -12.88 18.02 -2.60
CA GLY A 33 -11.61 18.61 -2.98
C GLY A 33 -10.57 17.63 -3.53
N HIS A 34 -9.59 18.17 -4.26
CA HIS A 34 -8.55 17.40 -4.95
C HIS A 34 -7.65 16.60 -4.00
N ARG A 35 -7.43 17.07 -2.77
CA ARG A 35 -6.60 16.35 -1.78
C ARG A 35 -7.19 15.00 -1.42
N VAL A 36 -8.51 14.93 -1.23
CA VAL A 36 -9.23 13.69 -0.90
C VAL A 36 -9.15 12.72 -2.09
N ARG A 37 -9.36 13.22 -3.31
CA ARG A 37 -9.22 12.42 -4.54
C ARG A 37 -7.82 11.83 -4.69
N ASN A 38 -6.79 12.63 -4.43
CA ASN A 38 -5.40 12.17 -4.51
C ASN A 38 -5.11 11.10 -3.46
N GLY A 39 -5.65 11.23 -2.24
CA GLY A 39 -5.56 10.19 -1.21
C GLY A 39 -6.23 8.88 -1.63
N ASP A 40 -7.46 8.94 -2.14
CA ASP A 40 -8.19 7.75 -2.63
C ASP A 40 -7.48 7.10 -3.83
N LEU A 41 -6.89 7.90 -4.73
CA LEU A 41 -6.07 7.39 -5.83
C LEU A 41 -4.79 6.71 -5.31
N ALA A 42 -4.14 7.29 -4.30
CA ALA A 42 -2.95 6.70 -3.70
C ALA A 42 -3.26 5.37 -3.01
N GLU A 43 -4.36 5.28 -2.25
CA GLU A 43 -4.81 4.02 -1.65
C GLU A 43 -5.05 2.97 -2.73
N LEU A 44 -5.74 3.32 -3.83
CA LEU A 44 -5.95 2.41 -4.95
C LEU A 44 -4.61 1.94 -5.56
N LEU A 45 -3.71 2.86 -5.88
CA LEU A 45 -2.40 2.54 -6.47
C LEU A 45 -1.58 1.62 -5.57
N LEU A 46 -1.54 1.91 -4.27
CA LEU A 46 -0.83 1.10 -3.28
C LEU A 46 -1.45 -0.30 -3.16
N VAL A 47 -2.79 -0.42 -3.12
CA VAL A 47 -3.47 -1.73 -3.11
C VAL A 47 -3.13 -2.54 -4.36
N VAL A 48 -3.18 -1.92 -5.55
CA VAL A 48 -2.86 -2.63 -6.80
C VAL A 48 -1.39 -3.06 -6.80
N ALA A 49 -0.48 -2.23 -6.29
CA ALA A 49 0.91 -2.62 -6.13
C ALA A 49 1.06 -3.79 -5.14
N MET A 50 0.30 -3.84 -4.03
CA MET A 50 0.32 -4.97 -3.10
C MET A 50 -0.17 -6.26 -3.77
N VAL A 51 -1.24 -6.18 -4.56
CA VAL A 51 -1.74 -7.29 -5.39
C VAL A 51 -0.65 -7.77 -6.35
N ALA A 52 -0.01 -6.86 -7.08
CA ALA A 52 1.04 -7.21 -8.02
C ALA A 52 2.22 -7.91 -7.33
N MET A 53 2.64 -7.40 -6.16
CA MET A 53 3.74 -7.96 -5.38
C MET A 53 3.46 -9.39 -4.90
N LEU A 54 2.21 -9.69 -4.52
CA LEU A 54 1.85 -10.97 -3.89
C LEU A 54 1.22 -11.97 -4.85
N SER A 55 0.80 -11.52 -6.03
CA SER A 55 0.25 -12.36 -7.09
C SER A 55 1.26 -13.47 -7.45
N PRO A 56 0.90 -14.75 -7.28
CA PRO A 56 1.77 -15.87 -7.65
C PRO A 56 2.07 -15.93 -9.15
N VAL A 57 1.20 -15.34 -9.98
CA VAL A 57 1.39 -15.22 -11.44
C VAL A 57 2.12 -13.93 -11.83
N GLY A 58 2.44 -13.09 -10.85
CA GLY A 58 3.04 -11.77 -11.03
C GLY A 58 2.06 -10.68 -11.40
N GLY A 59 2.58 -9.46 -11.51
CA GLY A 59 1.84 -8.29 -12.01
C GLY A 59 1.99 -8.09 -13.53
N PRO A 60 1.01 -7.47 -14.20
CA PRO A 60 1.05 -7.20 -15.66
C PRO A 60 2.05 -6.10 -16.06
N ILE A 61 2.78 -5.54 -15.09
CA ILE A 61 3.76 -4.47 -15.29
C ILE A 61 5.12 -4.99 -14.80
N PRO A 62 6.20 -4.81 -15.57
CA PRO A 62 7.56 -5.15 -15.13
C PRO A 62 7.95 -4.43 -13.83
N ALA A 63 8.93 -4.98 -13.10
CA ALA A 63 9.40 -4.39 -11.85
C ALA A 63 9.79 -2.90 -12.00
N ALA A 64 10.46 -2.52 -13.09
CA ALA A 64 10.81 -1.13 -13.38
C ALA A 64 9.60 -0.19 -13.49
N GLY A 65 8.49 -0.66 -14.04
CA GLY A 65 7.25 0.13 -14.13
C GLY A 65 6.65 0.39 -12.75
N TRP A 66 6.64 -0.63 -11.88
CA TRP A 66 6.22 -0.46 -10.48
C TRP A 66 7.16 0.45 -9.70
N GLN A 67 8.47 0.34 -9.90
CA GLN A 67 9.44 1.24 -9.29
C GLN A 67 9.17 2.69 -9.67
N ALA A 68 8.94 2.98 -10.96
CA ALA A 68 8.61 4.33 -11.43
C ALA A 68 7.33 4.88 -10.77
N VAL A 69 6.26 4.09 -10.74
CA VAL A 69 4.99 4.48 -10.09
C VAL A 69 5.19 4.75 -8.60
N LEU A 70 5.94 3.91 -7.91
CA LEU A 70 6.20 4.05 -6.47
C LEU A 70 7.10 5.24 -6.17
N VAL A 71 8.12 5.51 -6.99
CA VAL A 71 8.99 6.70 -6.86
C VAL A 71 8.16 7.97 -7.05
N LEU A 72 7.32 8.04 -8.09
CA LEU A 72 6.46 9.20 -8.34
C LEU A 72 5.46 9.40 -7.20
N THR A 73 4.85 8.32 -6.71
CA THR A 73 3.91 8.37 -5.59
C THR A 73 4.61 8.84 -4.31
N ALA A 74 5.75 8.22 -3.95
CA ALA A 74 6.54 8.59 -2.78
C ALA A 74 6.98 10.05 -2.84
N GLY A 75 7.53 10.50 -3.97
CA GLY A 75 8.01 11.87 -4.17
C GLY A 75 6.88 12.90 -4.11
N TRP A 76 5.78 12.66 -4.82
CA TRP A 76 4.64 13.58 -4.82
C TRP A 76 4.03 13.75 -3.43
N PHE A 77 3.81 12.65 -2.71
CA PHE A 77 3.21 12.70 -1.38
C PHE A 77 4.19 13.21 -0.31
N ALA A 78 5.49 12.94 -0.43
CA ALA A 78 6.51 13.53 0.43
C ALA A 78 6.57 15.05 0.24
N TRP A 79 6.57 15.51 -1.02
CA TRP A 79 6.52 16.92 -1.35
C TRP A 79 5.25 17.60 -0.85
N SER A 80 4.09 16.96 -1.02
CA SER A 80 2.81 17.46 -0.53
C SER A 80 2.77 17.54 1.00
N ALA A 81 3.34 16.55 1.70
CA ALA A 81 3.46 16.56 3.16
C ALA A 81 4.39 17.68 3.64
N TRP A 82 5.49 17.92 2.93
CA TRP A 82 6.44 19.00 3.23
C TRP A 82 5.81 20.38 3.09
N GLN A 83 5.03 20.61 2.03
CA GLN A 83 4.35 21.89 1.82
C GLN A 83 3.18 22.12 2.80
N GLY A 84 2.46 21.06 3.19
CA GLY A 84 1.21 21.14 3.94
C GLY A 84 1.31 20.89 5.45
N ARG A 85 2.33 21.47 6.13
CA ARG A 85 2.81 21.14 7.50
C ARG A 85 1.78 21.07 8.66
N SER A 86 0.48 21.35 8.44
CA SER A 86 -0.62 21.25 9.41
C SER A 86 -1.59 20.08 9.15
N GLU A 87 -1.77 19.62 7.90
CA GLU A 87 -2.71 18.54 7.51
C GLU A 87 -1.99 17.25 7.02
N GLY A 88 -0.67 17.20 7.16
CA GLY A 88 0.24 16.29 6.45
C GLY A 88 0.22 14.80 6.83
N HIS A 89 -0.58 14.35 7.79
CA HIS A 89 -0.52 12.95 8.28
C HIS A 89 -0.93 11.93 7.19
N SER A 90 -1.91 12.24 6.34
CA SER A 90 -2.31 11.32 5.26
C SER A 90 -1.26 11.27 4.15
N CYS A 91 -0.70 12.42 3.76
CA CYS A 91 0.31 12.48 2.70
C CYS A 91 1.61 11.78 3.13
N ALA A 92 2.09 12.03 4.35
CA ALA A 92 3.29 11.37 4.87
C ALA A 92 3.11 9.85 4.95
N HIS A 93 1.92 9.37 5.32
CA HIS A 93 1.63 7.94 5.32
C HIS A 93 1.70 7.33 3.92
N HIS A 94 1.05 7.92 2.91
CA HIS A 94 1.14 7.40 1.53
C HIS A 94 2.57 7.44 0.98
N ALA A 95 3.34 8.48 1.32
CA ALA A 95 4.74 8.58 0.95
C ALA A 95 5.57 7.45 1.57
N LEU A 96 5.39 7.19 2.87
CA LEU A 96 6.06 6.12 3.59
C LEU A 96 5.65 4.73 3.06
N SER A 97 4.36 4.51 2.79
CA SER A 97 3.86 3.27 2.18
C SER A 97 4.48 3.02 0.81
N ALA A 98 4.50 4.04 -0.06
CA ALA A 98 5.12 3.93 -1.37
C ALA A 98 6.63 3.65 -1.26
N ALA A 99 7.32 4.32 -0.33
CA ALA A 99 8.76 4.10 -0.10
C ALA A 99 9.06 2.69 0.45
N ALA A 100 8.25 2.18 1.37
CA ALA A 100 8.39 0.81 1.90
C ALA A 100 8.17 -0.23 0.81
N MET A 101 7.16 -0.04 -0.04
CA MET A 101 6.92 -0.89 -1.20
C MET A 101 8.06 -0.79 -2.22
N LEU A 102 8.57 0.42 -2.49
CA LEU A 102 9.72 0.61 -3.37
C LEU A 102 10.95 -0.12 -2.84
N TYR A 103 11.22 -0.04 -1.54
CA TYR A 103 12.32 -0.76 -0.90
C TYR A 103 12.18 -2.27 -1.10
N MET A 104 10.99 -2.82 -0.87
CA MET A 104 10.72 -4.24 -1.10
C MET A 104 10.91 -4.64 -2.58
N VAL A 105 10.42 -3.86 -3.54
CA VAL A 105 10.58 -4.14 -4.97
C VAL A 105 12.05 -4.05 -5.41
N THR A 106 12.79 -3.06 -4.91
CA THR A 106 14.20 -2.84 -5.29
C THR A 106 15.15 -3.86 -4.67
N ALA A 107 14.83 -4.35 -3.47
CA ALA A 107 15.60 -5.40 -2.81
C ALA A 107 15.37 -6.81 -3.39
N MET A 108 14.43 -6.98 -4.33
CA MET A 108 14.24 -8.27 -4.99
C MET A 108 15.50 -8.67 -5.76
N PRO A 109 15.99 -9.91 -5.59
CA PRO A 109 17.05 -10.45 -6.43
C PRO A 109 16.57 -10.48 -7.89
N HIS A 110 17.24 -9.74 -8.77
CA HIS A 110 16.99 -9.79 -10.22
C HIS A 110 17.74 -10.98 -10.88
N GLY A 111 18.43 -11.78 -10.06
CA GLY A 111 19.30 -12.89 -10.48
C GLY A 111 18.52 -14.18 -10.67
N GLY A 112 18.09 -14.44 -11.89
CA GLY A 112 17.48 -15.70 -12.29
C GLY A 112 16.30 -15.46 -13.23
N MET A 113 16.56 -15.49 -14.53
CA MET A 113 15.56 -15.35 -15.60
C MET A 113 14.57 -16.52 -15.68
N ALA A 114 14.16 -17.12 -14.55
CA ALA A 114 13.22 -18.23 -14.53
C ALA A 114 11.75 -17.79 -14.69
N HIS A 115 11.41 -16.52 -14.42
CA HIS A 115 10.02 -16.04 -14.38
C HIS A 115 9.72 -14.81 -15.28
N GLY A 116 10.61 -14.45 -16.21
CA GLY A 116 10.44 -13.28 -17.07
C GLY A 116 10.58 -11.95 -16.33
N PRO A 117 10.26 -10.79 -16.97
CA PRO A 117 10.47 -9.46 -16.39
C PRO A 117 9.42 -9.09 -15.31
N TRP A 118 8.58 -10.04 -14.92
CA TRP A 118 7.39 -9.81 -14.11
C TRP A 118 7.71 -9.74 -12.62
N LEU A 119 7.01 -8.84 -11.93
CA LEU A 119 7.14 -8.63 -10.50
C LEU A 119 6.45 -9.77 -9.73
N THR A 120 7.22 -10.62 -9.03
CA THR A 120 6.74 -11.76 -8.22
C THR A 120 7.47 -11.85 -6.88
N MET A 121 6.85 -11.39 -5.77
CA MET A 121 7.44 -11.50 -4.42
C MET A 121 7.04 -12.78 -3.69
N SER A 122 5.92 -13.40 -4.09
CA SER A 122 5.30 -14.51 -3.36
C SER A 122 6.10 -15.81 -3.34
N THR A 123 6.99 -16.01 -4.30
CA THR A 123 7.72 -17.26 -4.53
C THR A 123 9.21 -17.14 -4.24
N MET A 124 9.71 -15.95 -3.86
CA MET A 124 11.14 -15.72 -3.67
C MET A 124 11.52 -15.70 -2.18
N ASP A 125 12.70 -16.26 -1.86
CA ASP A 125 13.41 -16.02 -0.59
C ASP A 125 14.01 -14.59 -0.60
N ALA A 126 13.13 -13.59 -0.60
CA ALA A 126 13.53 -12.19 -0.56
C ALA A 126 14.08 -11.87 0.83
N LYS A 127 15.40 -11.69 0.95
CA LYS A 127 16.05 -11.16 2.14
C LYS A 127 16.33 -9.68 1.93
N LEU A 128 15.61 -8.82 2.64
CA LEU A 128 15.83 -7.38 2.61
C LEU A 128 17.23 -7.07 3.13
N ALA A 129 18.00 -6.28 2.38
CA ALA A 129 19.40 -5.97 2.71
C ALA A 129 19.56 -5.28 4.08
N TRP A 130 18.55 -4.51 4.48
CA TRP A 130 18.51 -3.73 5.72
C TRP A 130 17.27 -4.16 6.55
N PRO A 131 17.35 -5.27 7.29
CA PRO A 131 16.19 -5.83 8.01
C PRO A 131 15.68 -4.91 9.12
N VAL A 132 16.56 -4.11 9.72
CA VAL A 132 16.18 -3.13 10.76
C VAL A 132 15.17 -2.11 10.23
N LEU A 133 15.36 -1.61 8.99
CA LEU A 133 14.41 -0.69 8.36
C LEU A 133 13.07 -1.37 8.08
N ALA A 134 13.09 -2.64 7.66
CA ALA A 134 11.89 -3.40 7.41
C ALA A 134 11.08 -3.63 8.69
N ILE A 135 11.75 -3.99 9.80
CA ILE A 135 11.12 -4.17 11.11
C ILE A 135 10.54 -2.84 11.62
N ALA A 136 11.29 -1.74 11.50
CA ALA A 136 10.82 -0.41 11.91
C ALA A 136 9.58 0.02 11.11
N ALA A 137 9.59 -0.17 9.79
CA ALA A 137 8.45 0.10 8.94
C ALA A 137 7.26 -0.83 9.26
N ALA A 138 7.50 -2.11 9.51
CA ALA A 138 6.46 -3.05 9.91
C ALA A 138 5.80 -2.65 11.23
N ALA A 139 6.59 -2.27 12.23
CA ALA A 139 6.09 -1.76 13.51
C ALA A 139 5.23 -0.50 13.31
N TYR A 140 5.69 0.43 12.47
CA TYR A 140 4.89 1.61 12.10
C TYR A 140 3.53 1.21 11.51
N PHE A 141 3.52 0.32 10.50
CA PHE A 141 2.28 -0.07 9.82
C PHE A 141 1.32 -0.87 10.71
N VAL A 142 1.84 -1.72 11.60
CA VAL A 142 1.02 -2.44 12.59
C VAL A 142 0.37 -1.46 13.57
N VAL A 143 1.14 -0.50 14.10
CA VAL A 143 0.61 0.52 15.01
C VAL A 143 -0.41 1.40 14.30
N ASP A 144 -0.15 1.84 13.07
CA ASP A 144 -1.08 2.63 12.27
C ASP A 144 -2.36 1.84 11.94
N ALA A 145 -2.24 0.55 11.65
CA ALA A 145 -3.37 -0.33 11.38
C ALA A 145 -4.27 -0.50 12.59
N VAL A 146 -3.69 -0.72 13.77
CA VAL A 146 -4.45 -0.81 15.03
C VAL A 146 -5.15 0.51 15.35
N ARG A 147 -4.42 1.63 15.26
CA ARG A 147 -4.99 2.96 15.51
C ARG A 147 -6.13 3.27 14.54
N SER A 148 -5.94 3.01 13.25
CA SER A 148 -6.96 3.20 12.21
C SER A 148 -8.15 2.28 12.46
N GLY A 149 -7.94 1.02 12.79
CA GLY A 149 -9.02 0.09 13.14
C GLY A 149 -9.86 0.56 14.32
N VAL A 150 -9.21 1.02 15.40
CA VAL A 150 -9.89 1.60 16.57
C VAL A 150 -10.69 2.85 16.19
N VAL A 151 -10.12 3.75 15.39
CA VAL A 151 -10.83 4.93 14.89
C VAL A 151 -12.03 4.52 14.03
N ALA A 152 -11.87 3.53 13.14
CA ALA A 152 -12.94 3.05 12.26
C ALA A 152 -14.14 2.49 13.06
N MET A 153 -13.87 1.76 14.15
CA MET A 153 -14.91 1.26 15.04
C MET A 153 -15.63 2.39 15.78
N ARG A 154 -14.87 3.39 16.26
CA ARG A 154 -15.43 4.56 16.97
C ARG A 154 -16.17 5.52 16.04
N SER A 155 -15.79 5.57 14.77
CA SER A 155 -16.41 6.43 13.75
C SER A 155 -17.67 5.82 13.11
N ARG A 156 -18.16 4.67 13.62
CA ARG A 156 -19.47 4.14 13.19
C ARG A 156 -20.57 5.16 13.55
N GLY A 157 -21.03 5.89 12.54
CA GLY A 157 -22.01 6.98 12.70
C GLY A 157 -21.52 8.37 12.29
N THR A 158 -20.26 8.54 11.83
CA THR A 158 -19.81 9.82 11.27
C THR A 158 -20.53 10.15 9.96
N THR A 159 -20.89 11.42 9.76
CA THR A 159 -21.58 11.90 8.55
C THR A 159 -20.65 12.15 7.36
N VAL A 160 -19.32 12.09 7.53
CA VAL A 160 -18.36 12.38 6.44
C VAL A 160 -18.33 11.23 5.43
N PRO A 161 -18.70 11.46 4.16
CA PRO A 161 -18.77 10.41 3.15
C PRO A 161 -17.42 9.69 2.94
N GLY A 162 -17.47 8.36 2.98
CA GLY A 162 -16.30 7.50 2.73
C GLY A 162 -15.27 7.44 3.85
N HIS A 163 -15.44 8.16 4.98
CA HIS A 163 -14.47 8.17 6.07
C HIS A 163 -14.24 6.76 6.66
N ALA A 164 -15.31 6.07 7.07
CA ALA A 164 -15.21 4.70 7.60
C ALA A 164 -14.57 3.73 6.60
N SER A 165 -14.85 3.88 5.31
CA SER A 165 -14.26 3.05 4.25
C SER A 165 -12.76 3.28 4.12
N ARG A 166 -12.28 4.54 4.11
CA ARG A 166 -10.85 4.88 4.10
C ARG A 166 -10.14 4.35 5.32
N THR A 167 -10.70 4.58 6.51
CA THR A 167 -10.07 4.15 7.75
C THR A 167 -9.97 2.61 7.84
N LEU A 168 -10.98 1.89 7.37
CA LEU A 168 -10.94 0.42 7.29
C LEU A 168 -9.93 -0.07 6.25
N CYS A 169 -9.91 0.53 5.05
CA CYS A 169 -8.95 0.18 3.99
C CYS A 169 -7.53 0.41 4.48
N ARG A 170 -7.27 1.58 5.09
CA ARG A 170 -5.99 1.91 5.70
C ARG A 170 -5.56 0.89 6.76
N ALA A 171 -6.48 0.49 7.64
CA ALA A 171 -6.18 -0.53 8.64
C ALA A 171 -5.80 -1.87 8.00
N ALA A 172 -6.57 -2.34 7.03
CA ALA A 172 -6.32 -3.62 6.37
C ALA A 172 -5.04 -3.59 5.51
N MET A 173 -4.81 -2.52 4.76
CA MET A 173 -3.59 -2.31 3.99
C MET A 173 -2.36 -2.22 4.90
N GLY A 174 -2.43 -1.46 5.99
CA GLY A 174 -1.33 -1.34 6.95
C GLY A 174 -0.99 -2.69 7.58
N ALA A 175 -1.99 -3.46 8.01
CA ALA A 175 -1.77 -4.82 8.52
C ALA A 175 -1.10 -5.71 7.47
N GLY A 176 -1.58 -5.66 6.23
CA GLY A 176 -1.00 -6.37 5.09
C GLY A 176 0.46 -6.00 4.82
N MET A 177 0.75 -4.71 4.77
CA MET A 177 2.09 -4.14 4.57
C MET A 177 3.04 -4.59 5.70
N GLY A 178 2.59 -4.58 6.95
CA GLY A 178 3.35 -5.10 8.09
C GLY A 178 3.71 -6.58 7.93
N VAL A 179 2.75 -7.42 7.54
CA VAL A 179 2.99 -8.86 7.28
C VAL A 179 3.99 -9.05 6.14
N MET A 180 3.85 -8.31 5.04
CA MET A 180 4.76 -8.39 3.90
C MET A 180 6.21 -8.06 4.28
N LEU A 181 6.42 -7.00 5.07
CA LEU A 181 7.75 -6.60 5.52
C LEU A 181 8.37 -7.63 6.45
N LEU A 182 7.59 -8.14 7.42
CA LEU A 182 8.08 -9.18 8.34
C LEU A 182 8.39 -10.49 7.62
N ALA A 183 7.65 -10.83 6.57
CA ALA A 183 7.91 -12.01 5.75
C ALA A 183 9.15 -11.88 4.86
N ALA A 184 9.67 -10.67 4.67
CA ALA A 184 10.83 -10.36 3.83
C ALA A 184 12.12 -10.07 4.64
N VAL A 185 12.06 -10.23 5.96
CA VAL A 185 13.20 -10.19 6.90
C VAL A 185 13.68 -11.61 7.13
#